data_AF-A0AA36CW71-F1
#
_entry.id   AF-A0AA36CW71-F1
#
_cell.length_a   1.000
_cell.length_b   1.000
_cell.length_c   1.000
_cell.angle_alpha   90.00
_cell.angle_beta   90.00
_cell.angle_gamma   90.00
#
_symmetry.space_group_name_H-M   'P 1'
#
loop_
_entity.id
_entity.type
_entity.pdbx_description
1 polymer ?
#
loop_
_entity_poly.entity_id
_entity_poly.type
_entity_poly.pdbx_seq_one_letter_code
_entity_poly.pdbx_strand_id
1 'polypeptide(L)'
;MDYKNREHQKSPFSKATCTPCGSPIPPLHPYRLVNTTSVEKMQSFSSLSLLSASTAYDMNENPFEDALPESGVETAVEVPLPAITVGMSFDDAEVKPTPLPAPQCGYSFPFRDVEFIVKTASYQTLRRVEVRVTTKQPMEVAYVAQVRIRTGNGGVPSTKVVDKDVFHFAPLFHPLLVNIVDHRVLHVHFELRFINLLERPHPKYNEGDVTLVFPDGSRADFASLLDFIYPTRMPIYKEFKGLVRAANAFQVETVLYACSRHFVDHPDWSIEKKIPEAIRIELLPALEELVYRAYQSGLWSSMISAGLQPEAYCGVEPYENVVCPTILKAKSMVYGETLLRSPWRQPQFLTTPKTDLWMYYRILVMGTPFYVNRGVLKIYGTDGFIVGQTPAYLVAHCTSDFIDACKAADATPGEVVTSLFTWLHPLAPSVPSRLLRPALLFAHHHRMQIVVEELEQLLILEPPETVERLLQNFVLAEALHLDNLLRTNLQRIDGSCQVMANEVVAHPRFAKLSPGLRRQIVDRICSGWGIYNYSLVKKQPTRHCVRHVSLEGGGPPLDEGAGLETFHSLLSHSIFGPRHEMSTVRGPAAAV
;
A
#
# COMPACT_ATOMS: atom_id res chain seq x y z
N MET A 1 11.33 -56.19 -9.66
CA MET A 1 10.93 -57.60 -9.77
C MET A 1 10.18 -57.97 -8.51
N ASP A 2 8.85 -58.08 -8.62
CA ASP A 2 7.94 -59.10 -8.05
C ASP A 2 8.24 -59.75 -6.68
N TYR A 3 7.29 -60.06 -5.80
CA TYR A 3 5.87 -59.77 -5.59
C TYR A 3 5.50 -60.48 -4.25
N LYS A 4 4.62 -59.88 -3.44
CA LYS A 4 3.61 -60.51 -2.54
C LYS A 4 3.94 -61.24 -1.20
N ASN A 5 3.09 -60.86 -0.22
CA ASN A 5 2.30 -61.67 0.74
C ASN A 5 2.99 -62.30 1.97
N ARG A 6 2.36 -62.51 3.14
CA ARG A 6 1.13 -62.04 3.84
C ARG A 6 1.14 -62.79 5.20
N GLU A 7 0.68 -62.14 6.26
CA GLU A 7 -0.07 -62.68 7.43
C GLU A 7 0.41 -63.91 8.25
N HIS A 8 0.54 -63.72 9.57
CA HIS A 8 0.19 -64.66 10.67
C HIS A 8 -0.28 -63.79 11.88
N GLN A 9 -1.57 -63.75 12.25
CA GLN A 9 -2.36 -64.60 13.17
C GLN A 9 -2.01 -64.58 14.69
N LYS A 10 -2.97 -64.03 15.47
CA LYS A 10 -3.58 -64.49 16.76
C LYS A 10 -2.73 -64.58 18.05
N SER A 11 -2.91 -63.69 19.05
CA SER A 11 -3.84 -63.74 20.23
C SER A 11 -3.18 -64.29 21.53
N PRO A 12 -3.72 -64.24 22.78
CA PRO A 12 -4.74 -63.36 23.40
C PRO A 12 -4.49 -63.00 24.92
N PHE A 13 -5.43 -62.23 25.51
CA PHE A 13 -5.88 -62.19 26.91
C PHE A 13 -4.90 -62.15 28.12
N SER A 14 -5.01 -61.10 28.95
CA SER A 14 -5.44 -61.28 30.36
C SER A 14 -6.11 -60.02 30.94
N LYS A 15 -7.17 -60.25 31.71
CA LYS A 15 -7.96 -59.28 32.48
C LYS A 15 -7.35 -59.12 33.87
N ALA A 16 -7.40 -57.92 34.43
CA ALA A 16 -7.51 -57.72 35.87
C ALA A 16 -8.45 -56.54 36.17
N THR A 17 -9.35 -56.78 37.12
CA THR A 17 -10.56 -56.04 37.49
C THR A 17 -10.36 -55.21 38.76
N CYS A 18 -10.98 -54.01 38.77
CA CYS A 18 -11.64 -53.27 39.88
C CYS A 18 -10.81 -52.91 41.14
N THR A 19 -10.96 -51.76 41.83
CA THR A 19 -12.18 -51.00 42.24
C THR A 19 -11.83 -49.51 42.56
N PRO A 20 -12.84 -48.63 42.80
CA PRO A 20 -12.75 -47.16 42.70
C PRO A 20 -12.70 -46.42 44.05
N CYS A 21 -12.20 -45.18 44.03
CA CYS A 21 -12.47 -44.15 45.05
C CYS A 21 -12.80 -42.81 44.37
N GLY A 22 -14.00 -42.27 44.63
CA GLY A 22 -14.38 -40.87 44.35
C GLY A 22 -13.66 -39.89 45.29
N SER A 23 -13.71 -38.57 45.16
CA SER A 23 -14.63 -37.61 44.52
C SER A 23 -13.89 -36.24 44.44
N PRO A 24 -14.52 -35.08 44.19
CA PRO A 24 -15.23 -34.62 42.99
C PRO A 24 -14.55 -33.39 42.34
N ILE A 25 -14.74 -33.24 41.04
CA ILE A 25 -14.33 -32.07 40.24
C ILE A 25 -15.41 -30.97 40.37
N PRO A 26 -15.06 -29.69 40.61
CA PRO A 26 -16.05 -28.62 40.70
C PRO A 26 -16.62 -28.26 39.31
N PRO A 27 -17.89 -27.82 39.24
CA PRO A 27 -18.57 -27.59 37.97
C PRO A 27 -18.07 -26.32 37.29
N LEU A 28 -17.84 -26.43 35.98
CA LEU A 28 -17.67 -25.32 35.05
C LEU A 28 -18.95 -24.48 35.03
N HIS A 29 -18.84 -23.20 35.42
CA HIS A 29 -19.90 -22.22 35.22
C HIS A 29 -20.07 -21.91 33.73
N PRO A 30 -21.32 -21.81 33.23
CA PRO A 30 -21.59 -21.40 31.87
C PRO A 30 -21.45 -19.87 31.77
N TYR A 31 -20.49 -19.38 30.97
CA TYR A 31 -20.44 -17.97 30.64
C TYR A 31 -21.63 -17.62 29.74
N ARG A 32 -22.46 -16.73 30.29
CA ARG A 32 -23.67 -16.16 29.74
C ARG A 32 -23.26 -15.13 28.67
N LEU A 33 -23.64 -15.38 27.41
CA LEU A 33 -23.61 -14.36 26.36
C LEU A 33 -24.59 -13.25 26.73
N VAL A 34 -24.06 -12.08 27.09
CA VAL A 34 -24.85 -10.85 27.20
C VAL A 34 -24.78 -10.16 25.85
N ASN A 35 -25.91 -10.21 25.14
CA ASN A 35 -26.17 -9.33 24.02
C ASN A 35 -26.31 -7.89 24.54
N THR A 36 -25.35 -7.04 24.24
CA THR A 36 -25.54 -5.59 24.22
C THR A 36 -25.25 -5.08 22.83
N THR A 37 -26.34 -4.87 22.09
CA THR A 37 -26.41 -3.99 20.93
C THR A 37 -26.10 -2.56 21.37
N SER A 38 -24.92 -2.07 21.01
CA SER A 38 -24.65 -0.64 20.91
C SER A 38 -24.02 -0.39 19.55
N VAL A 39 -24.80 0.25 18.69
CA VAL A 39 -24.44 0.71 17.35
C VAL A 39 -23.42 1.83 17.50
N GLU A 40 -22.14 1.51 17.44
CA GLU A 40 -21.09 2.49 17.20
C GLU A 40 -20.72 2.48 15.71
N LYS A 41 -20.86 3.64 15.08
CA LYS A 41 -20.46 3.91 13.70
C LYS A 41 -18.94 3.75 13.56
N MET A 42 -18.48 2.53 13.29
CA MET A 42 -17.12 2.30 12.81
C MET A 42 -17.05 2.70 11.33
N GLN A 43 -16.31 3.78 11.06
CA GLN A 43 -15.85 4.11 9.72
C GLN A 43 -14.98 2.95 9.21
N SER A 44 -15.46 2.29 8.15
CA SER A 44 -14.81 1.17 7.48
C SER A 44 -13.48 1.62 6.84
N PHE A 45 -12.36 1.34 7.50
CA PHE A 45 -11.02 1.39 6.91
C PHE A 45 -10.71 0.07 6.18
N SER A 46 -11.44 -0.19 5.09
CA SER A 46 -11.31 -1.44 4.30
C SER A 46 -10.20 -1.42 3.24
N SER A 47 -9.24 -0.48 3.30
CA SER A 47 -8.25 -0.24 2.24
C SER A 47 -6.81 -0.64 2.58
N LEU A 48 -6.57 -1.49 3.59
CA LEU A 48 -5.21 -1.85 4.05
C LEU A 48 -4.98 -3.37 4.14
N SER A 49 -5.54 -4.13 3.21
CA SER A 49 -5.04 -5.48 2.93
C SER A 49 -3.65 -5.35 2.29
N LEU A 50 -2.75 -6.33 2.53
CA LEU A 50 -1.42 -6.45 1.89
C LEU A 50 -1.48 -6.37 0.35
N LEU A 51 -2.68 -6.46 -0.22
CA LEU A 51 -3.00 -5.99 -1.55
C LEU A 51 -3.34 -4.49 -1.50
N SER A 52 -2.30 -3.65 -1.53
CA SER A 52 -2.44 -2.21 -1.63
C SER A 52 -3.22 -1.83 -2.90
N ALA A 53 -4.52 -1.58 -2.74
CA ALA A 53 -5.38 -0.97 -3.74
C ALA A 53 -5.15 0.56 -3.87
N SER A 54 -4.01 1.07 -3.40
CA SER A 54 -3.75 2.50 -3.32
C SER A 54 -2.37 2.88 -3.85
N THR A 55 -2.17 2.75 -5.17
CA THR A 55 -1.10 3.46 -5.89
C THR A 55 -1.40 3.51 -7.39
N ALA A 56 -1.50 4.75 -7.92
CA ALA A 56 -1.58 5.20 -9.32
C ALA A 56 -2.51 4.41 -10.28
N TYR A 57 -3.69 4.99 -10.53
CA TYR A 57 -4.58 4.62 -11.62
C TYR A 57 -4.07 5.25 -12.91
N ASP A 58 -3.52 4.43 -13.82
CA ASP A 58 -3.68 4.64 -15.25
C ASP A 58 -3.45 3.29 -15.97
N MET A 59 -4.50 2.76 -16.60
CA MET A 59 -4.40 1.65 -17.56
C MET A 59 -4.38 2.17 -19.01
N ASN A 60 -3.73 3.30 -19.25
CA ASN A 60 -3.22 3.61 -20.58
C ASN A 60 -2.00 2.73 -20.87
N GLU A 61 -2.21 1.43 -21.08
CA GLU A 61 -1.53 0.78 -22.19
C GLU A 61 -2.13 1.40 -23.46
N ASN A 62 -1.64 2.58 -23.84
CA ASN A 62 -1.82 3.07 -25.19
C ASN A 62 -0.58 2.62 -25.97
N PRO A 63 -0.59 1.48 -26.69
CA PRO A 63 0.51 1.12 -27.59
C PRO A 63 0.59 2.02 -28.83
N PHE A 64 -0.03 3.21 -28.78
CA PHE A 64 -0.12 4.20 -29.85
C PHE A 64 0.39 5.57 -29.34
N GLU A 65 1.65 5.64 -28.93
CA GLU A 65 2.47 6.82 -29.27
C GLU A 65 3.19 6.47 -30.57
N ASP A 66 2.41 6.39 -31.66
CA ASP A 66 2.98 6.47 -33.00
C ASP A 66 3.52 7.89 -33.20
N ALA A 67 4.75 7.91 -33.73
CA ALA A 67 5.49 9.05 -34.23
C ALA A 67 4.63 10.28 -34.57
N LEU A 68 4.93 11.41 -33.92
CA LEU A 68 4.52 12.72 -34.42
C LEU A 68 4.98 12.85 -35.88
N PRO A 69 4.11 13.28 -36.81
CA PRO A 69 4.49 13.44 -38.20
C PRO A 69 5.49 14.60 -38.32
N GLU A 70 6.69 14.31 -38.83
CA GLU A 70 7.57 15.32 -39.42
C GLU A 70 6.80 16.02 -40.54
N SER A 71 6.35 17.25 -40.29
CA SER A 71 5.82 18.10 -41.34
C SER A 71 6.31 19.53 -41.16
N GLY A 72 6.89 20.05 -42.25
CA GLY A 72 7.11 21.48 -42.45
C GLY A 72 8.43 22.04 -41.93
N VAL A 73 9.53 21.81 -42.66
CA VAL A 73 10.76 22.59 -42.52
C VAL A 73 10.51 24.01 -43.03
N GLU A 74 10.18 24.93 -42.14
CA GLU A 74 10.56 26.34 -42.29
C GLU A 74 11.81 26.57 -41.46
N THR A 75 12.93 26.84 -42.14
CA THR A 75 14.24 27.11 -41.56
C THR A 75 14.27 28.47 -40.87
N ALA A 76 13.64 28.56 -39.70
CA ALA A 76 14.01 29.54 -38.70
C ALA A 76 15.35 29.11 -38.08
N VAL A 77 16.33 30.01 -38.05
CA VAL A 77 17.60 29.79 -37.35
C VAL A 77 17.28 29.70 -35.86
N GLU A 78 17.09 28.48 -35.34
CA GLU A 78 16.90 28.24 -33.90
C GLU A 78 18.18 28.65 -33.17
N VAL A 79 18.10 29.75 -32.42
CA VAL A 79 19.14 30.12 -31.46
C VAL A 79 19.11 29.05 -30.35
N PRO A 80 20.20 28.27 -30.15
CA PRO A 80 20.20 27.24 -29.14
C PRO A 80 19.99 27.87 -27.77
N LEU A 81 18.94 27.41 -27.07
CA LEU A 81 18.67 27.85 -25.71
C LEU A 81 19.83 27.46 -24.79
N PRO A 82 20.15 28.29 -23.78
CA PRO A 82 21.22 27.98 -22.85
C PRO A 82 20.89 26.71 -22.05
N ALA A 83 21.92 25.87 -21.86
CA ALA A 83 21.82 24.62 -21.13
C ALA A 83 21.42 24.86 -19.66
N ILE A 84 20.58 23.97 -19.14
CA ILE A 84 20.14 24.01 -17.74
C ILE A 84 21.11 23.22 -16.89
N THR A 85 21.65 23.85 -15.86
CA THR A 85 22.42 23.16 -14.82
C THR A 85 21.46 22.61 -13.77
N VAL A 86 21.63 21.33 -13.43
CA VAL A 86 20.81 20.66 -12.42
C VAL A 86 21.64 20.35 -11.19
N GLY A 87 21.11 20.68 -10.00
CA GLY A 87 21.63 20.23 -8.71
C GLY A 87 20.60 19.42 -7.93
N MET A 88 21.07 18.62 -6.97
CA MET A 88 20.17 17.92 -6.06
C MET A 88 20.77 17.76 -4.66
N SER A 89 19.90 17.79 -3.65
CA SER A 89 20.24 17.51 -2.26
C SER A 89 19.26 16.53 -1.63
N PHE A 90 19.77 15.68 -0.74
CA PHE A 90 19.00 14.69 0.00
C PHE A 90 19.18 14.92 1.50
N ASP A 91 18.08 15.06 2.23
CA ASP A 91 18.08 15.29 3.68
C ASP A 91 19.09 16.40 4.09
N ASP A 92 19.05 17.51 3.34
CA ASP A 92 19.90 18.72 3.49
C ASP A 92 21.38 18.55 3.11
N ALA A 93 21.79 17.40 2.57
CA ALA A 93 23.14 17.16 2.05
C ALA A 93 23.20 17.27 0.52
N GLU A 94 24.12 18.09 0.00
CA GLU A 94 24.33 18.25 -1.44
C GLU A 94 24.97 16.99 -2.06
N VAL A 95 24.44 16.57 -3.21
CA VAL A 95 24.93 15.38 -3.92
C VAL A 95 25.65 15.78 -5.19
N LYS A 96 26.87 15.24 -5.34
CA LYS A 96 27.68 15.45 -6.53
C LYS A 96 27.08 14.68 -7.72
N PRO A 97 26.78 15.34 -8.84
CA PRO A 97 26.27 14.68 -10.02
C PRO A 97 27.37 13.85 -10.71
N THR A 98 26.97 12.71 -11.27
CA THR A 98 27.79 11.90 -12.18
C THR A 98 27.22 12.04 -13.60
N PRO A 99 27.98 12.54 -14.59
CA PRO A 99 27.48 12.66 -15.96
C PRO A 99 27.09 11.29 -16.54
N LEU A 100 25.94 11.22 -17.21
CA LEU A 100 25.52 10.00 -17.92
C LEU A 100 26.22 9.88 -19.27
N PRO A 101 26.56 8.66 -19.72
CA PRO A 101 27.14 8.45 -21.04
C PRO A 101 26.14 8.81 -22.15
N ALA A 102 26.65 9.29 -23.28
CA ALA A 102 25.85 9.45 -24.49
C ALA A 102 25.26 8.08 -24.92
N PRO A 103 24.01 8.02 -25.43
CA PRO A 103 23.13 9.11 -25.86
C PRO A 103 22.18 9.65 -24.78
N GLN A 104 22.31 9.22 -23.52
CA GLN A 104 21.26 9.46 -22.50
C GLN A 104 21.23 10.90 -21.97
N CYS A 105 22.23 11.73 -22.26
CA CYS A 105 22.38 13.17 -21.94
C CYS A 105 21.69 13.58 -20.62
N GLY A 106 22.42 13.53 -19.51
CA GLY A 106 21.89 13.87 -18.19
C GLY A 106 22.89 13.62 -17.06
N TYR A 107 22.39 13.57 -15.83
CA TYR A 107 23.15 13.35 -14.61
C TYR A 107 22.53 12.22 -13.78
N SER A 108 23.38 11.41 -13.16
CA SER A 108 23.02 10.46 -12.10
C SER A 108 23.42 11.04 -10.75
N PHE A 109 22.51 10.96 -9.78
CA PHE A 109 22.73 11.35 -8.40
C PHE A 109 22.53 10.11 -7.52
N PRO A 110 23.61 9.53 -6.97
CA PRO A 110 23.51 8.30 -6.19
C PRO A 110 22.86 8.55 -4.83
N PHE A 111 21.97 7.64 -4.43
CA PHE A 111 21.37 7.63 -3.09
C PHE A 111 21.18 6.18 -2.64
N ARG A 112 21.95 5.74 -1.65
CA ARG A 112 21.92 4.34 -1.16
C ARG A 112 22.09 3.35 -2.33
N ASP A 113 21.18 2.39 -2.47
CA ASP A 113 21.19 1.36 -3.52
C ASP A 113 20.49 1.80 -4.83
N VAL A 114 20.08 3.06 -4.92
CA VAL A 114 19.39 3.61 -6.09
C VAL A 114 20.12 4.81 -6.69
N GLU A 115 19.70 5.16 -7.90
CA GLU A 115 20.17 6.34 -8.60
C GLU A 115 19.00 7.20 -9.05
N PHE A 116 19.07 8.48 -8.75
CA PHE A 116 18.17 9.47 -9.33
C PHE A 116 18.78 9.94 -10.64
N ILE A 117 18.09 9.65 -11.73
CA ILE A 117 18.48 10.03 -13.07
C ILE A 117 17.75 11.31 -13.43
N VAL A 118 18.50 12.36 -13.74
CA VAL A 118 17.97 13.62 -14.23
C VAL A 118 18.37 13.83 -15.68
N LYS A 119 17.38 13.91 -16.55
CA LYS A 119 17.57 14.23 -17.97
C LYS A 119 17.08 15.63 -18.27
N THR A 120 17.81 16.33 -19.12
CA THR A 120 17.42 17.66 -19.61
C THR A 120 17.16 17.57 -21.09
N ALA A 121 15.98 17.97 -21.52
CA ALA A 121 15.62 18.08 -22.93
C ALA A 121 15.28 19.53 -23.27
N SER A 122 15.75 19.99 -24.43
CA SER A 122 15.35 21.26 -25.02
C SER A 122 14.80 20.96 -26.41
N TYR A 123 13.52 21.22 -26.63
CA TYR A 123 12.85 21.06 -27.92
C TYR A 123 12.11 22.36 -28.26
N GLN A 124 12.50 23.01 -29.36
CA GLN A 124 11.95 24.29 -29.80
C GLN A 124 11.96 25.34 -28.66
N THR A 125 10.80 25.67 -28.11
CA THR A 125 10.59 26.64 -27.02
C THR A 125 10.49 26.00 -25.64
N LEU A 126 10.35 24.67 -25.56
CA LEU A 126 10.16 23.94 -24.32
C LEU A 126 11.49 23.40 -23.80
N ARG A 127 11.83 23.80 -22.57
CA ARG A 127 12.91 23.15 -21.82
C ARG A 127 12.31 22.31 -20.70
N ARG A 128 12.71 21.06 -20.60
CA ARG A 128 12.15 20.09 -19.66
C ARG A 128 13.27 19.41 -18.88
N VAL A 129 13.04 19.23 -17.59
CA VAL A 129 13.86 18.42 -16.70
C VAL A 129 13.02 17.22 -16.25
N GLU A 130 13.48 16.01 -16.52
CA GLU A 130 12.85 14.75 -16.10
C GLU A 130 13.66 14.15 -14.95
N VAL A 131 13.01 13.88 -13.82
CA VAL A 131 13.62 13.19 -12.67
C VAL A 131 12.96 11.82 -12.49
N ARG A 132 13.76 10.77 -12.54
CA ARG A 132 13.33 9.37 -12.35
C ARG A 132 14.27 8.61 -11.42
N VAL A 133 13.81 7.51 -10.85
CA VAL A 133 14.63 6.61 -10.02
C VAL A 133 14.91 5.31 -10.74
N THR A 134 16.13 4.82 -10.64
CA THR A 134 16.56 3.50 -11.14
C THR A 134 17.32 2.75 -10.06
N THR A 135 17.31 1.42 -10.10
CA THR A 135 18.03 0.58 -9.14
C THR A 135 19.28 -0.04 -9.78
N LYS A 136 20.33 -0.25 -8.98
CA LYS A 136 21.56 -0.92 -9.44
C LYS A 136 21.42 -2.45 -9.49
N GLN A 137 20.48 -2.97 -8.70
CA GLN A 137 20.21 -4.39 -8.53
C GLN A 137 18.70 -4.64 -8.55
N PRO A 138 18.24 -5.87 -8.85
CA PRO A 138 16.82 -6.24 -8.74
C PRO A 138 16.35 -6.12 -7.29
N MET A 139 15.54 -5.10 -7.04
CA MET A 139 14.97 -4.81 -5.74
C MET A 139 13.71 -3.98 -5.90
N GLU A 140 12.81 -4.12 -4.94
CA GLU A 140 11.62 -3.30 -4.81
C GLU A 140 12.00 -1.98 -4.13
N VAL A 141 11.65 -0.86 -4.76
CA VAL A 141 11.92 0.48 -4.24
C VAL A 141 10.67 1.32 -4.30
N ALA A 142 10.34 1.99 -3.20
CA ALA A 142 9.29 2.99 -3.13
C ALA A 142 9.67 4.09 -2.15
N TYR A 143 9.92 5.29 -2.66
CA TYR A 143 10.30 6.46 -1.86
C TYR A 143 9.23 7.52 -1.90
N VAL A 144 8.80 7.98 -0.74
CA VAL A 144 7.98 9.18 -0.62
C VAL A 144 8.87 10.28 -0.09
N ALA A 145 9.02 11.36 -0.84
CA ALA A 145 9.84 12.49 -0.46
C ALA A 145 9.07 13.79 -0.58
N GLN A 146 9.29 14.67 0.38
CA GLN A 146 8.96 16.07 0.24
C GLN A 146 10.04 16.74 -0.60
N VAL A 147 9.63 17.39 -1.69
CA VAL A 147 10.54 18.00 -2.65
C VAL A 147 10.29 19.50 -2.70
N ARG A 148 11.38 20.27 -2.65
CA ARG A 148 11.39 21.69 -3.03
C ARG A 148 12.12 21.84 -4.35
N ILE A 149 11.51 22.57 -5.27
CA ILE A 149 12.12 22.93 -6.55
C ILE A 149 12.61 24.36 -6.42
N ARG A 150 13.91 24.57 -6.64
CA ARG A 150 14.54 25.89 -6.63
C ARG A 150 15.02 26.25 -8.01
N THR A 151 14.81 27.51 -8.40
CA THR A 151 15.31 28.04 -9.67
C THR A 151 16.27 29.20 -9.44
N GLY A 152 17.20 29.38 -10.37
CA GLY A 152 18.16 30.47 -10.36
C GLY A 152 18.49 30.95 -11.77
N ASN A 153 18.95 32.20 -11.86
CA ASN A 153 19.55 32.76 -13.07
C ASN A 153 21.08 32.65 -12.98
N GLY A 154 21.79 32.75 -14.11
CA GLY A 154 23.27 32.64 -14.12
C GLY A 154 24.02 33.82 -13.50
N GLY A 155 23.31 34.85 -13.02
CA GLY A 155 23.90 36.06 -12.46
C GLY A 155 23.95 36.10 -10.92
N VAL A 156 23.19 35.23 -10.23
CA VAL A 156 23.08 35.26 -8.76
C VAL A 156 23.23 33.83 -8.19
N PRO A 157 24.14 33.61 -7.22
CA PRO A 157 24.34 32.28 -6.63
C PRO A 157 23.16 31.78 -5.76
N SER A 158 22.19 32.65 -5.45
CA SER A 158 21.02 32.28 -4.65
C SER A 158 19.89 31.75 -5.53
N THR A 159 19.55 30.47 -5.37
CA THR A 159 18.32 29.90 -5.94
C THR A 159 17.13 30.19 -5.02
N LYS A 160 15.94 30.42 -5.58
CA LYS A 160 14.69 30.64 -4.82
C LYS A 160 13.82 29.40 -4.90
N VAL A 161 13.18 29.01 -3.80
CA VAL A 161 12.12 27.97 -3.81
C VAL A 161 10.92 28.50 -4.59
N VAL A 162 10.56 27.81 -5.68
CA VAL A 162 9.45 28.19 -6.56
C VAL A 162 8.29 27.19 -6.52
N ASP A 163 8.54 25.94 -6.13
CA ASP A 163 7.50 24.95 -5.90
C ASP A 163 7.89 24.03 -4.73
N LYS A 164 6.89 23.45 -4.07
CA LYS A 164 7.06 22.43 -3.03
C LYS A 164 5.88 21.47 -3.02
N ASP A 165 6.15 20.16 -2.99
CA ASP A 165 5.10 19.15 -2.85
C ASP A 165 5.69 17.82 -2.33
N VAL A 166 4.85 16.80 -2.13
CA VAL A 166 5.27 15.44 -1.79
C VAL A 166 5.11 14.55 -3.01
N PHE A 167 6.19 13.89 -3.41
CA PHE A 167 6.27 13.06 -4.60
C PHE A 167 6.58 11.60 -4.23
N HIS A 168 6.13 10.69 -5.10
CA HIS A 168 6.47 9.28 -5.03
C HIS A 168 7.50 8.95 -6.11
N PHE A 169 8.58 8.32 -5.71
CA PHE A 169 9.66 7.91 -6.60
C PHE A 169 9.87 6.40 -6.51
N ALA A 170 9.79 5.75 -7.66
CA ALA A 170 10.05 4.33 -7.81
C ALA A 170 10.30 4.04 -9.30
N PRO A 171 11.05 2.98 -9.65
CA PRO A 171 11.37 2.66 -11.05
C PRO A 171 10.16 2.49 -11.96
N LEU A 172 9.02 2.08 -11.40
CA LEU A 172 7.78 1.82 -12.12
C LEU A 172 6.78 2.99 -12.08
N PHE A 173 7.12 4.10 -11.41
CA PHE A 173 6.24 5.26 -11.31
C PHE A 173 6.58 6.31 -12.37
N HIS A 174 5.57 7.12 -12.71
CA HIS A 174 5.75 8.24 -13.61
C HIS A 174 6.84 9.19 -13.10
N PRO A 175 7.76 9.64 -13.96
CA PRO A 175 8.82 10.55 -13.56
C PRO A 175 8.25 11.93 -13.19
N LEU A 176 8.99 12.68 -12.37
CA LEU A 176 8.70 14.09 -12.13
C LEU A 176 9.19 14.89 -13.35
N LEU A 177 8.26 15.52 -14.05
CA LEU A 177 8.51 16.34 -15.22
C LEU A 177 8.41 17.82 -14.85
N VAL A 178 9.48 18.57 -15.06
CA VAL A 178 9.54 20.02 -14.78
C VAL A 178 9.75 20.77 -16.09
N ASN A 179 8.69 21.42 -16.57
CA ASN A 179 8.71 22.31 -17.71
C ASN A 179 9.18 23.71 -17.24
N ILE A 180 10.24 24.21 -17.85
CA ILE A 180 10.79 25.53 -17.57
C ILE A 180 10.20 26.54 -18.55
N VAL A 181 9.26 27.35 -18.05
CA VAL A 181 8.53 28.31 -18.87
C VAL A 181 9.28 29.64 -19.05
N ASP A 182 10.21 29.95 -18.15
CA ASP A 182 11.02 31.19 -18.20
C ASP A 182 12.42 30.89 -18.73
N HIS A 183 12.78 31.46 -19.89
CA HIS A 183 14.09 31.28 -20.55
C HIS A 183 15.27 31.77 -19.69
N ARG A 184 15.03 32.66 -18.71
CA ARG A 184 16.05 33.19 -17.79
C ARG A 184 16.48 32.20 -16.71
N VAL A 185 15.72 31.12 -16.51
CA VAL A 185 16.11 30.04 -15.60
C VAL A 185 17.26 29.27 -16.23
N LEU A 186 18.40 29.25 -15.55
CA LEU A 186 19.60 28.51 -15.95
C LEU A 186 19.97 27.41 -14.95
N HIS A 187 19.48 27.51 -13.72
CA HIS A 187 19.72 26.55 -12.66
C HIS A 187 18.40 26.01 -12.12
N VAL A 188 18.30 24.69 -12.00
CA VAL A 188 17.23 23.99 -11.29
C VAL A 188 17.87 23.14 -10.20
N HIS A 189 17.42 23.27 -8.96
CA HIS A 189 17.91 22.48 -7.84
C HIS A 189 16.73 21.79 -7.14
N PHE A 190 16.84 20.48 -6.96
CA PHE A 190 15.86 19.68 -6.23
C PHE A 190 16.36 19.43 -4.81
N GLU A 191 15.62 19.86 -3.80
CA GLU A 191 15.91 19.51 -2.41
C GLU A 191 14.87 18.48 -1.95
N LEU A 192 15.31 17.25 -1.62
CA LEU A 192 14.43 16.17 -1.20
C LEU A 192 14.66 15.85 0.26
N ARG A 193 13.57 15.78 1.03
CA ARG A 193 13.55 15.19 2.37
C ARG A 193 12.68 13.95 2.36
N PHE A 194 13.26 12.81 2.67
CA PHE A 194 12.55 11.53 2.56
C PHE A 194 11.64 11.29 3.77
N ILE A 195 10.37 11.04 3.49
CA ILE A 195 9.32 10.76 4.47
C ILE A 195 9.20 9.25 4.70
N ASN A 196 9.30 8.49 3.62
CA ASN A 196 9.19 7.03 3.63
C ASN A 196 10.19 6.45 2.63
N LEU A 197 10.95 5.45 3.07
CA LEU A 197 11.93 4.72 2.28
C LEU A 197 11.61 3.23 2.39
N LEU A 198 11.28 2.63 1.25
CA LEU A 198 11.16 1.20 1.10
C LEU A 198 12.21 0.71 0.12
N GLU A 199 13.06 -0.21 0.58
CA GLU A 199 14.09 -0.87 -0.22
C GLU A 199 14.07 -2.34 0.16
N ARG A 200 13.67 -3.22 -0.76
CA ARG A 200 13.68 -4.66 -0.54
C ARG A 200 14.41 -5.38 -1.65
N PRO A 201 15.64 -5.85 -1.39
CA PRO A 201 16.30 -6.77 -2.29
C PRO A 201 15.38 -7.95 -2.58
N HIS A 202 15.33 -8.38 -3.85
CA HIS A 202 14.60 -9.60 -4.17
C HIS A 202 15.21 -10.79 -3.38
N PRO A 203 14.38 -11.74 -2.92
CA PRO A 203 14.85 -12.88 -2.17
C PRO A 203 15.92 -13.66 -2.95
N LYS A 204 17.02 -14.00 -2.26
CA LYS A 204 18.06 -14.88 -2.79
C LYS A 204 17.79 -16.30 -2.30
N TYR A 205 17.63 -17.24 -3.24
CA TYR A 205 17.41 -18.64 -2.92
C TYR A 205 18.76 -19.38 -2.97
N ASN A 206 19.18 -19.95 -1.83
CA ASN A 206 20.43 -20.71 -1.71
C ASN A 206 20.23 -22.23 -1.92
N GLU A 207 18.98 -22.67 -1.93
CA GLU A 207 18.58 -24.03 -2.30
C GLU A 207 18.48 -24.04 -3.83
N GLY A 208 19.23 -24.91 -4.51
CA GLY A 208 19.54 -24.80 -5.94
C GLY A 208 18.35 -24.56 -6.88
N ASP A 209 18.65 -24.06 -8.08
CA ASP A 209 17.65 -23.57 -9.01
C ASP A 209 16.69 -24.67 -9.49
N VAL A 210 15.38 -24.42 -9.33
CA VAL A 210 14.35 -25.17 -10.04
C VAL A 210 14.14 -24.52 -11.39
N THR A 211 14.57 -25.19 -12.46
CA THR A 211 14.31 -24.71 -13.83
C THR A 211 12.93 -25.15 -14.29
N LEU A 212 12.05 -24.17 -14.52
CA LEU A 212 10.74 -24.38 -15.14
C LEU A 212 10.82 -24.06 -16.64
N VAL A 213 10.31 -24.95 -17.48
CA VAL A 213 10.30 -24.79 -18.94
C VAL A 213 8.87 -24.52 -19.40
N PHE A 214 8.66 -23.37 -20.06
CA PHE A 214 7.38 -22.95 -20.63
C PHE A 214 7.46 -22.98 -22.16
N PRO A 215 7.05 -24.10 -22.81
CA PRO A 215 7.20 -24.28 -24.25
C PRO A 215 6.28 -23.36 -25.08
N ASP A 216 5.27 -22.77 -24.46
CA ASP A 216 4.24 -21.93 -25.06
C ASP A 216 4.52 -20.41 -24.92
N GLY A 217 5.66 -20.04 -24.32
CA GLY A 217 6.00 -18.63 -24.09
C GLY A 217 5.31 -17.99 -22.89
N SER A 218 4.55 -18.74 -22.09
CA SER A 218 3.82 -18.24 -20.89
C SER A 218 4.73 -17.84 -19.71
N ARG A 219 6.05 -17.86 -19.89
CA ARG A 219 7.04 -17.52 -18.85
C ARG A 219 6.80 -16.15 -18.23
N ALA A 220 6.50 -15.14 -19.05
CA ALA A 220 6.28 -13.78 -18.57
C ALA A 220 5.01 -13.67 -17.73
N ASP A 221 3.90 -14.24 -18.22
CA ASP A 221 2.62 -14.30 -17.51
C ASP A 221 2.77 -15.02 -16.16
N PHE A 222 3.48 -16.16 -16.13
CA PHE A 222 3.75 -16.90 -14.91
C PHE A 222 4.65 -16.13 -13.94
N ALA A 223 5.69 -15.45 -14.44
CA ALA A 223 6.54 -14.60 -13.60
C ALA A 223 5.72 -13.47 -12.96
N SER A 224 4.84 -12.82 -13.72
CA SER A 224 3.91 -11.81 -13.21
C SER A 224 2.97 -12.34 -12.13
N LEU A 225 2.47 -13.57 -12.28
CA LEU A 225 1.69 -14.23 -11.25
C LEU A 225 2.50 -14.47 -9.98
N LEU A 226 3.76 -14.93 -10.10
CA LEU A 226 4.64 -15.12 -8.94
C LEU A 226 4.97 -13.80 -8.25
N ASP A 227 5.30 -12.77 -9.01
CA ASP A 227 5.56 -11.43 -8.47
C ASP A 227 4.38 -10.95 -7.63
N PHE A 228 3.13 -11.21 -8.07
CA PHE A 228 1.93 -10.83 -7.33
C PHE A 228 1.60 -11.73 -6.14
N ILE A 229 1.88 -13.04 -6.20
CA ILE A 229 1.63 -13.98 -5.09
C ILE A 229 2.63 -13.75 -3.95
N TYR A 230 3.90 -13.51 -4.29
CA TYR A 230 4.89 -13.12 -3.30
C TYR A 230 4.65 -11.67 -2.88
N PRO A 231 5.03 -11.26 -1.65
CA PRO A 231 4.73 -9.95 -1.10
C PRO A 231 5.60 -8.85 -1.74
N THR A 232 5.56 -8.72 -3.06
CA THR A 232 6.10 -7.58 -3.78
C THR A 232 5.02 -6.51 -3.86
N ARG A 233 5.35 -5.22 -3.71
CA ARG A 233 4.37 -4.13 -3.93
C ARG A 233 4.20 -3.79 -5.40
N MET A 234 4.30 -4.79 -6.26
CA MET A 234 4.10 -4.64 -7.69
C MET A 234 2.66 -4.17 -7.94
N PRO A 235 2.46 -3.07 -8.70
CA PRO A 235 1.13 -2.62 -9.01
C PRO A 235 0.39 -3.66 -9.87
N ILE A 236 -0.88 -3.93 -9.54
CA ILE A 236 -1.74 -4.90 -10.24
C ILE A 236 -1.80 -4.63 -11.75
N TYR A 237 -1.71 -3.37 -12.16
CA TYR A 237 -1.87 -2.97 -13.55
C TYR A 237 -0.65 -3.19 -14.45
N LYS A 238 0.57 -3.39 -13.90
CA LYS A 238 1.82 -3.39 -14.70
C LYS A 238 1.78 -4.38 -15.87
N GLU A 239 1.27 -5.58 -15.64
CA GLU A 239 1.10 -6.63 -16.65
C GLU A 239 -0.29 -7.26 -16.51
N PHE A 240 -1.31 -6.42 -16.34
CA PHE A 240 -2.66 -6.84 -15.93
C PHE A 240 -3.20 -8.03 -16.74
N LYS A 241 -3.08 -7.98 -18.07
CA LYS A 241 -3.56 -9.05 -18.96
C LYS A 241 -2.79 -10.36 -18.76
N GLY A 242 -1.47 -10.29 -18.62
CA GLY A 242 -0.62 -11.46 -18.37
C GLY A 242 -0.92 -12.08 -17.00
N LEU A 243 -1.09 -11.24 -15.98
CA LEU A 243 -1.49 -11.64 -14.64
C LEU A 243 -2.85 -12.35 -14.64
N VAL A 244 -3.86 -11.81 -15.31
CA VAL A 244 -5.18 -12.44 -15.41
C VAL A 244 -5.12 -13.78 -16.15
N ARG A 245 -4.41 -13.85 -17.28
CA ARG A 245 -4.24 -15.11 -18.03
C ARG A 245 -3.58 -16.18 -17.18
N ALA A 246 -2.48 -15.87 -16.51
CA ALA A 246 -1.82 -16.82 -15.61
C ALA A 246 -2.73 -17.20 -14.43
N ALA A 247 -3.38 -16.24 -13.78
CA ALA A 247 -4.29 -16.52 -12.67
C ALA A 247 -5.46 -17.44 -13.08
N ASN A 248 -6.00 -17.27 -14.30
CA ASN A 248 -7.00 -18.17 -14.87
C ASN A 248 -6.40 -19.56 -15.15
N ALA A 249 -5.25 -19.64 -15.82
CA ALA A 249 -4.61 -20.91 -16.16
C ALA A 249 -4.27 -21.77 -14.93
N PHE A 250 -3.82 -21.13 -13.85
CA PHE A 250 -3.45 -21.79 -12.59
C PHE A 250 -4.57 -21.77 -11.53
N GLN A 251 -5.75 -21.25 -11.87
CA GLN A 251 -6.93 -21.20 -10.98
C GLN A 251 -6.64 -20.53 -9.63
N VAL A 252 -5.91 -19.42 -9.65
CA VAL A 252 -5.53 -18.68 -8.44
C VAL A 252 -6.65 -17.70 -8.06
N GLU A 253 -7.68 -18.21 -7.38
CA GLU A 253 -8.90 -17.46 -7.01
C GLU A 253 -8.61 -16.13 -6.30
N THR A 254 -7.59 -16.09 -5.43
CA THR A 254 -7.23 -14.89 -4.67
C THR A 254 -6.76 -13.75 -5.58
N VAL A 255 -6.00 -14.07 -6.62
CA VAL A 255 -5.50 -13.12 -7.61
C VAL A 255 -6.61 -12.70 -8.56
N LEU A 256 -7.45 -13.64 -9.02
CA LEU A 256 -8.62 -13.33 -9.84
C LEU A 256 -9.59 -12.39 -9.12
N TYR A 257 -9.83 -12.62 -7.83
CA TYR A 257 -10.63 -11.71 -6.99
C TYR A 257 -10.00 -10.31 -6.93
N ALA A 258 -8.70 -10.21 -6.67
CA ALA A 258 -7.98 -8.93 -6.59
C ALA A 258 -8.03 -8.15 -7.91
N CYS A 259 -7.75 -8.82 -9.03
CA CYS A 259 -7.85 -8.25 -10.37
C CYS A 259 -9.28 -7.80 -10.67
N SER A 260 -10.28 -8.59 -10.29
CA SER A 260 -11.69 -8.26 -10.51
C SER A 260 -12.12 -7.03 -9.73
N ARG A 261 -11.75 -6.95 -8.44
CA ARG A 261 -12.00 -5.75 -7.62
C ARG A 261 -11.35 -4.52 -8.23
N HIS A 262 -10.08 -4.61 -8.63
CA HIS A 262 -9.34 -3.51 -9.24
C HIS A 262 -10.01 -3.03 -10.54
N PHE A 263 -10.40 -3.96 -11.42
CA PHE A 263 -11.04 -3.66 -12.70
C PHE A 263 -12.43 -3.03 -12.55
N VAL A 264 -13.26 -3.60 -11.66
CA VAL A 264 -14.63 -3.12 -11.41
C VAL A 264 -14.61 -1.70 -10.84
N ASP A 265 -13.76 -1.44 -9.86
CA ASP A 265 -13.73 -0.16 -9.13
C ASP A 265 -12.90 0.92 -9.84
N HIS A 266 -12.43 0.67 -11.07
CA HIS A 266 -11.66 1.66 -11.86
C HIS A 266 -12.50 2.93 -12.17
N PRO A 267 -12.08 4.14 -11.75
CA PRO A 267 -12.95 5.33 -11.81
C PRO A 267 -13.19 5.85 -13.22
N ASP A 268 -12.19 5.76 -14.11
CA ASP A 268 -12.24 6.46 -15.41
C ASP A 268 -13.00 5.71 -16.51
N TRP A 269 -13.38 4.45 -16.25
CA TRP A 269 -14.02 3.59 -17.23
C TRP A 269 -15.48 3.37 -16.87
N SER A 270 -16.37 3.71 -17.80
CA SER A 270 -17.79 3.44 -17.67
C SER A 270 -18.07 1.93 -17.75
N ILE A 271 -19.18 1.48 -17.16
CA ILE A 271 -19.52 0.05 -17.10
C ILE A 271 -19.67 -0.55 -18.51
N GLU A 272 -20.17 0.24 -19.47
CA GLU A 272 -20.32 -0.12 -20.88
C GLU A 272 -18.98 -0.33 -21.59
N LYS A 273 -17.90 0.32 -21.13
CA LYS A 273 -16.55 0.02 -21.66
C LYS A 273 -15.94 -1.20 -20.97
N LYS A 274 -16.23 -1.39 -19.69
CA LYS A 274 -15.65 -2.47 -18.87
C LYS A 274 -16.18 -3.86 -19.24
N ILE A 275 -17.45 -4.01 -19.58
CA ILE A 275 -18.06 -5.31 -19.91
C ILE A 275 -17.36 -6.03 -21.08
N PRO A 276 -17.23 -5.42 -22.29
CA PRO A 276 -16.58 -6.09 -23.41
C PRO A 276 -15.10 -6.34 -23.13
N GLU A 277 -14.43 -5.45 -22.41
CA GLU A 277 -13.04 -5.64 -22.04
C GLU A 277 -12.86 -6.81 -21.04
N ALA A 278 -13.73 -6.94 -20.03
CA ALA A 278 -13.70 -8.07 -19.09
C ALA A 278 -13.85 -9.42 -19.81
N ILE A 279 -14.68 -9.46 -20.86
CA ILE A 279 -14.82 -10.64 -21.73
C ILE A 279 -13.52 -10.89 -22.49
N ARG A 280 -12.95 -9.84 -23.12
CA ARG A 280 -11.72 -9.93 -23.92
C ARG A 280 -10.52 -10.45 -23.14
N ILE A 281 -10.45 -10.15 -21.84
CA ILE A 281 -9.38 -10.64 -20.93
C ILE A 281 -9.78 -11.88 -20.12
N GLU A 282 -10.97 -12.44 -20.37
CA GLU A 282 -11.51 -13.62 -19.68
C GLU A 282 -11.60 -13.45 -18.14
N LEU A 283 -11.83 -12.23 -17.65
CA LEU A 283 -11.98 -11.95 -16.21
C LEU A 283 -13.44 -12.11 -15.77
N LEU A 284 -13.93 -13.35 -15.79
CA LEU A 284 -15.34 -13.67 -15.56
C LEU A 284 -15.91 -13.14 -14.21
N PRO A 285 -15.18 -13.20 -13.07
CA PRO A 285 -15.73 -12.65 -11.82
C PRO A 285 -15.95 -11.14 -11.87
N ALA A 286 -15.17 -10.38 -12.66
CA ALA A 286 -15.42 -8.97 -12.90
C ALA A 286 -16.64 -8.76 -13.80
N LEU A 287 -16.79 -9.58 -14.85
CA LEU A 287 -17.95 -9.53 -15.74
C LEU A 287 -19.26 -9.74 -14.96
N GLU A 288 -19.31 -10.73 -14.08
CA GLU A 288 -20.46 -10.98 -13.20
C GLU A 288 -20.81 -9.74 -12.36
N GLU A 289 -19.83 -9.14 -11.68
CA GLU A 289 -20.06 -7.96 -10.84
C GLU A 289 -20.50 -6.74 -11.66
N LEU A 290 -19.94 -6.53 -12.85
CA LEU A 290 -20.29 -5.41 -13.74
C LEU A 290 -21.72 -5.53 -14.27
N VAL A 291 -22.11 -6.71 -14.75
CA VAL A 291 -23.47 -6.99 -15.23
C VAL A 291 -24.47 -6.87 -14.08
N TYR A 292 -24.11 -7.38 -12.90
CA TYR A 292 -24.93 -7.24 -11.69
C TYR A 292 -25.17 -5.76 -11.36
N ARG A 293 -24.12 -4.92 -11.31
CA ARG A 293 -24.24 -3.47 -11.05
C ARG A 293 -25.02 -2.75 -12.16
N ALA A 294 -24.80 -3.11 -13.43
CA ALA A 294 -25.52 -2.55 -14.57
C ALA A 294 -27.02 -2.86 -14.50
N TYR A 295 -27.37 -4.08 -14.10
CA TYR A 295 -28.76 -4.49 -13.94
C TYR A 295 -29.42 -3.77 -12.77
N GLN A 296 -28.80 -3.76 -11.59
CA GLN A 296 -29.33 -3.12 -10.38
C GLN A 296 -29.57 -1.61 -10.60
N SER A 297 -28.64 -0.92 -11.27
CA SER A 297 -28.76 0.51 -11.58
C SER A 297 -29.75 0.85 -12.70
N GLY A 298 -30.32 -0.15 -13.38
CA GLY A 298 -31.17 0.04 -14.57
C GLY A 298 -30.40 0.39 -15.85
N LEU A 299 -29.07 0.56 -15.77
CA LEU A 299 -28.22 0.83 -16.93
C LEU A 299 -28.36 -0.25 -18.00
N TRP A 300 -28.39 -1.52 -17.60
CA TRP A 300 -28.52 -2.65 -18.54
C TRP A 300 -29.82 -2.55 -19.36
N SER A 301 -30.94 -2.25 -18.71
CA SER A 301 -32.23 -2.04 -19.39
C SER A 301 -32.21 -0.80 -20.28
N SER A 302 -31.53 0.27 -19.86
CA SER A 302 -31.34 1.47 -20.68
C SER A 302 -30.54 1.18 -21.95
N MET A 303 -29.46 0.39 -21.85
CA MET A 303 -28.66 0.00 -23.01
C MET A 303 -29.49 -0.82 -24.01
N ILE A 304 -30.27 -1.79 -23.53
CA ILE A 304 -31.17 -2.59 -24.39
C ILE A 304 -32.22 -1.68 -25.06
N SER A 305 -32.82 -0.76 -24.30
CA SER A 305 -33.81 0.18 -24.84
C SER A 305 -33.21 1.12 -25.89
N ALA A 306 -31.91 1.43 -25.80
CA ALA A 306 -31.16 2.19 -26.79
C ALA A 306 -30.75 1.36 -28.03
N GLY A 307 -31.14 0.08 -28.10
CA GLY A 307 -30.91 -0.80 -29.25
C GLY A 307 -29.74 -1.79 -29.08
N LEU A 308 -29.12 -1.88 -27.90
CA LEU A 308 -28.09 -2.89 -27.62
C LEU A 308 -28.67 -4.30 -27.80
N GLN A 309 -27.99 -5.14 -28.58
CA GLN A 309 -28.24 -6.58 -28.67
C GLN A 309 -27.27 -7.32 -27.75
N PRO A 310 -27.70 -7.82 -26.57
CA PRO A 310 -26.80 -8.36 -25.55
C PRO A 310 -25.91 -9.51 -26.03
N GLU A 311 -26.46 -10.44 -26.80
CA GLU A 311 -25.73 -11.59 -27.32
C GLU A 311 -24.65 -11.17 -28.33
N ALA A 312 -24.96 -10.22 -29.22
CA ALA A 312 -23.97 -9.67 -30.17
C ALA A 312 -22.90 -8.81 -29.47
N TYR A 313 -23.27 -8.14 -28.38
CA TYR A 313 -22.37 -7.28 -27.61
C TYR A 313 -21.42 -8.06 -26.70
N CYS A 314 -21.89 -9.14 -26.08
CA CYS A 314 -21.10 -9.96 -25.16
C CYS A 314 -20.48 -11.21 -25.81
N GLY A 315 -20.99 -11.65 -26.96
CA GLY A 315 -20.74 -12.97 -27.51
C GLY A 315 -21.65 -14.03 -26.87
N VAL A 316 -21.95 -15.09 -27.63
CA VAL A 316 -22.91 -16.14 -27.26
C VAL A 316 -22.52 -16.80 -25.93
N GLU A 317 -21.28 -17.27 -25.82
CA GLU A 317 -20.84 -18.06 -24.66
C GLU A 317 -20.80 -17.23 -23.36
N PRO A 318 -20.19 -16.03 -23.28
CA PRO A 318 -20.27 -15.20 -22.08
C PRO A 318 -21.71 -14.78 -21.74
N TYR A 319 -22.54 -14.54 -22.76
CA TYR A 319 -23.93 -14.13 -22.57
C TYR A 319 -24.77 -15.24 -21.91
N GLU A 320 -24.68 -16.47 -22.42
CA GLU A 320 -25.45 -17.61 -21.91
C GLU A 320 -24.92 -18.09 -20.54
N ASN A 321 -23.60 -18.18 -20.38
CA ASN A 321 -22.98 -18.82 -19.22
C ASN A 321 -22.75 -17.88 -18.04
N VAL A 322 -22.63 -16.57 -18.27
CA VAL A 322 -22.28 -15.60 -17.22
C VAL A 322 -23.33 -14.51 -17.09
N VAL A 323 -23.66 -13.81 -18.19
CA VAL A 323 -24.57 -12.64 -18.15
C VAL A 323 -25.99 -13.05 -17.74
N CYS A 324 -26.59 -14.03 -18.42
CA CYS A 324 -27.96 -14.48 -18.15
C CYS A 324 -28.13 -14.98 -16.70
N PRO A 325 -27.28 -15.90 -16.18
CA PRO A 325 -27.33 -16.32 -14.78
C PRO A 325 -27.16 -15.17 -13.80
N THR A 326 -26.27 -14.21 -14.10
CA THR A 326 -26.04 -13.04 -13.25
C THR A 326 -27.27 -12.15 -13.16
N ILE A 327 -27.95 -11.88 -14.28
CA ILE A 327 -29.21 -11.11 -14.29
C ILE A 327 -30.31 -11.83 -13.48
N LEU A 328 -30.40 -13.15 -13.61
CA LEU A 328 -31.36 -13.94 -12.83
C LEU A 328 -31.07 -13.87 -11.33
N LYS A 329 -29.79 -13.93 -10.92
CA LYS A 329 -29.37 -13.72 -9.54
C LYS A 329 -29.67 -12.30 -9.07
N ALA A 330 -29.40 -11.28 -9.90
CA ALA A 330 -29.64 -9.89 -9.54
C ALA A 330 -31.12 -9.61 -9.23
N LYS A 331 -32.05 -10.28 -9.92
CA LYS A 331 -33.50 -10.16 -9.67
C LYS A 331 -33.94 -10.61 -8.27
N SER A 332 -33.22 -11.53 -7.65
CA SER A 332 -33.58 -12.10 -6.34
C SER A 332 -32.81 -11.51 -5.18
N MET A 333 -31.82 -10.64 -5.43
CA MET A 333 -30.96 -10.04 -4.40
C MET A 333 -31.41 -8.63 -4.01
N VAL A 334 -31.04 -8.22 -2.80
CA VAL A 334 -31.28 -6.86 -2.29
C VAL A 334 -30.37 -5.87 -3.01
N TYR A 335 -30.92 -4.70 -3.34
CA TYR A 335 -30.16 -3.61 -3.96
C TYR A 335 -28.98 -3.18 -3.08
N GLY A 336 -27.80 -3.02 -3.69
CA GLY A 336 -26.60 -2.51 -3.04
C GLY A 336 -25.66 -3.57 -2.45
N GLU A 337 -25.99 -4.87 -2.53
CA GLU A 337 -25.02 -5.94 -2.22
C GLU A 337 -23.96 -6.08 -3.32
N THR A 338 -22.80 -6.66 -3.01
CA THR A 338 -21.79 -7.03 -4.02
C THR A 338 -21.85 -8.53 -4.28
N LEU A 339 -21.81 -8.91 -5.55
CA LEU A 339 -21.79 -10.31 -5.96
C LEU A 339 -20.37 -10.89 -5.82
N LEU A 340 -19.36 -10.05 -6.04
CA LEU A 340 -17.95 -10.41 -5.92
C LEU A 340 -17.54 -10.65 -4.46
N ARG A 341 -17.57 -11.92 -4.03
CA ARG A 341 -17.20 -12.34 -2.67
C ARG A 341 -15.71 -12.63 -2.57
N SER A 342 -15.11 -12.21 -1.45
CA SER A 342 -13.72 -12.54 -1.16
C SER A 342 -13.56 -14.06 -0.98
N PRO A 343 -12.58 -14.70 -1.64
CA PRO A 343 -12.25 -16.11 -1.42
C PRO A 343 -11.49 -16.34 -0.09
N TRP A 344 -11.26 -15.27 0.69
CA TRP A 344 -10.58 -15.34 1.98
C TRP A 344 -11.24 -16.34 2.94
N ARG A 345 -10.41 -17.19 3.55
CA ARG A 345 -10.81 -18.12 4.60
C ARG A 345 -9.87 -17.98 5.78
N GLN A 346 -10.44 -17.82 6.97
CA GLN A 346 -9.64 -17.70 8.18
C GLN A 346 -8.87 -19.00 8.46
N PRO A 347 -7.53 -18.95 8.59
CA PRO A 347 -6.76 -20.12 8.97
C PRO A 347 -7.08 -20.58 10.40
N GLN A 348 -7.13 -21.90 10.60
CA GLN A 348 -7.34 -22.50 11.92
C GLN A 348 -6.00 -22.80 12.60
N PHE A 349 -5.46 -21.85 13.37
CA PHE A 349 -4.14 -22.03 13.98
C PHE A 349 -4.13 -22.92 15.22
N LEU A 350 -5.24 -23.01 15.96
CA LEU A 350 -5.29 -23.73 17.25
C LEU A 350 -5.70 -25.21 17.10
N THR A 351 -6.02 -25.64 15.88
CA THR A 351 -6.42 -27.01 15.59
C THR A 351 -5.29 -27.73 14.87
N THR A 352 -4.91 -28.91 15.36
CA THR A 352 -3.92 -29.75 14.70
C THR A 352 -4.39 -30.10 13.29
N PRO A 353 -3.60 -29.81 12.24
CA PRO A 353 -3.92 -30.20 10.87
C PRO A 353 -4.11 -31.73 10.79
N LYS A 354 -5.18 -32.16 10.10
CA LYS A 354 -5.50 -33.59 9.95
C LYS A 354 -4.59 -34.28 8.91
N THR A 355 -4.14 -33.53 7.91
CA THR A 355 -3.24 -33.98 6.85
C THR A 355 -2.07 -33.00 6.72
N ASP A 356 -0.99 -33.44 6.07
CA ASP A 356 0.13 -32.57 5.66
C ASP A 356 0.81 -31.82 6.81
N LEU A 357 0.91 -32.43 7.99
CA LEU A 357 1.61 -31.89 9.16
C LEU A 357 3.04 -31.39 8.86
N TRP A 358 3.70 -32.00 7.87
CA TRP A 358 5.02 -31.58 7.41
C TRP A 358 5.04 -30.17 6.78
N MET A 359 3.90 -29.67 6.30
CA MET A 359 3.74 -28.33 5.77
C MET A 359 3.56 -27.26 6.85
N TYR A 360 3.48 -27.63 8.13
CA TYR A 360 3.23 -26.70 9.22
C TYR A 360 4.40 -26.61 10.21
N TYR A 361 4.64 -25.41 10.72
CA TYR A 361 5.35 -25.21 11.97
C TYR A 361 4.38 -25.35 13.13
N ARG A 362 4.82 -26.02 14.20
CA ARG A 362 4.14 -26.00 15.50
C ARG A 362 4.85 -24.99 16.38
N ILE A 363 4.23 -23.85 16.63
CA ILE A 363 4.79 -22.73 17.38
C ILE A 363 4.16 -22.70 18.78
N LEU A 364 4.96 -22.79 19.83
CA LEU A 364 4.48 -22.67 21.21
C LEU A 364 4.51 -21.21 21.65
N VAL A 365 3.34 -20.65 21.95
CA VAL A 365 3.17 -19.29 22.47
C VAL A 365 2.57 -19.39 23.86
N MET A 366 3.35 -19.05 24.90
CA MET A 366 2.90 -19.15 26.29
C MET A 366 2.29 -20.52 26.64
N GLY A 367 2.87 -21.61 26.12
CA GLY A 367 2.38 -22.97 26.32
C GLY A 367 1.24 -23.42 25.39
N THR A 368 0.69 -22.51 24.57
CA THR A 368 -0.37 -22.84 23.60
C THR A 368 0.22 -23.14 22.22
N PRO A 369 -0.11 -24.28 21.58
CA PRO A 369 0.40 -24.61 20.26
C PRO A 369 -0.40 -23.92 19.14
N PHE A 370 0.33 -23.28 18.22
CA PHE A 370 -0.16 -22.71 16.96
C PHE A 370 0.40 -23.48 15.78
N TYR A 371 -0.43 -23.79 14.79
CA TYR A 371 -0.05 -24.50 13.56
C TYR A 371 -0.08 -23.52 12.38
N VAL A 372 1.09 -23.13 11.88
CA VAL A 372 1.23 -22.12 10.82
C VAL A 372 1.93 -22.72 9.61
N ASN A 373 1.46 -22.42 8.40
CA ASN A 373 2.07 -22.92 7.17
C ASN A 373 3.55 -22.52 7.08
N ARG A 374 4.42 -23.49 6.79
CA ARG A 374 5.88 -23.28 6.72
C ARG A 374 6.29 -22.35 5.60
N GLY A 375 5.67 -22.48 4.43
CA GLY A 375 5.97 -21.63 3.27
C GLY A 375 5.67 -20.18 3.58
N VAL A 376 4.48 -19.90 4.14
CA VAL A 376 4.09 -18.55 4.54
C VAL A 376 5.05 -17.99 5.59
N LEU A 377 5.32 -18.71 6.67
CA LEU A 377 6.16 -18.18 7.75
C LEU A 377 7.63 -18.02 7.34
N LYS A 378 8.17 -18.91 6.51
CA LYS A 378 9.57 -18.84 6.03
C LYS A 378 9.83 -17.58 5.21
N ILE A 379 8.83 -17.06 4.48
CA ILE A 379 8.94 -15.78 3.76
C ILE A 379 9.25 -14.63 4.71
N TYR A 380 8.62 -14.62 5.89
CA TYR A 380 8.73 -13.54 6.87
C TYR A 380 9.83 -13.73 7.92
N GLY A 381 10.53 -14.87 7.87
CA GLY A 381 11.64 -15.20 8.76
C GLY A 381 11.23 -16.02 9.98
N THR A 382 12.02 -17.05 10.29
CA THR A 382 11.84 -17.92 11.46
C THR A 382 13.03 -17.90 12.43
N ASP A 383 14.09 -17.14 12.13
CA ASP A 383 15.38 -17.23 12.82
C ASP A 383 15.35 -16.68 14.25
N GLY A 384 14.37 -15.83 14.57
CA GLY A 384 14.18 -15.32 15.93
C GLY A 384 13.37 -16.23 16.84
N PHE A 385 12.84 -17.35 16.35
CA PHE A 385 12.19 -18.35 17.18
C PHE A 385 13.20 -19.32 17.77
N ILE A 386 12.94 -19.79 18.99
CA ILE A 386 13.75 -20.85 19.59
C ILE A 386 13.33 -22.17 18.95
N VAL A 387 14.28 -22.86 18.31
CA VAL A 387 14.05 -24.20 17.76
C VAL A 387 14.01 -25.19 18.91
N GLY A 388 12.92 -25.96 19.02
CA GLY A 388 12.82 -27.02 20.00
C GLY A 388 13.36 -28.35 19.48
N GLN A 389 12.65 -29.45 19.80
CA GLN A 389 13.14 -30.81 19.53
C GLN A 389 13.33 -31.14 18.05
N THR A 390 12.59 -30.47 17.16
CA THR A 390 12.71 -30.63 15.71
C THR A 390 12.68 -29.25 15.05
N PRO A 391 13.24 -29.09 13.83
CA PRO A 391 13.16 -27.83 13.09
C PRO A 391 11.73 -27.35 12.82
N ALA A 392 10.76 -28.27 12.88
CA ALA A 392 9.33 -28.00 12.75
C ALA A 392 8.68 -27.40 14.01
N TYR A 393 9.37 -27.49 15.15
CA TYR A 393 8.85 -27.10 16.44
C TYR A 393 9.55 -25.83 16.91
N LEU A 394 8.79 -24.75 16.98
CA LEU A 394 9.28 -23.42 17.33
C LEU A 394 8.69 -22.99 18.66
N VAL A 395 9.42 -22.18 19.42
CA VAL A 395 8.94 -21.56 20.66
C VAL A 395 9.08 -20.05 20.52
N ALA A 396 7.96 -19.35 20.71
CA ALA A 396 7.89 -17.91 20.68
C ALA A 396 8.24 -17.34 22.07
N HIS A 397 9.20 -16.42 22.11
CA HIS A 397 9.58 -15.74 23.34
C HIS A 397 8.72 -14.49 23.56
N CYS A 398 7.91 -14.49 24.62
CA CYS A 398 7.05 -13.36 24.96
C CYS A 398 7.73 -12.49 26.03
N THR A 399 8.31 -11.35 25.62
CA THR A 399 8.99 -10.42 26.54
C THR A 399 8.02 -9.63 27.41
N SER A 400 8.53 -9.07 28.52
CA SER A 400 7.76 -8.18 29.40
C SER A 400 7.11 -7.03 28.63
N ASP A 401 7.86 -6.41 27.72
CA ASP A 401 7.39 -5.26 26.95
C ASP A 401 6.24 -5.63 26.00
N PHE A 402 6.34 -6.81 25.38
CA PHE A 402 5.24 -7.36 24.58
C PHE A 402 4.00 -7.64 25.45
N ILE A 403 4.18 -8.27 26.61
CA ILE A 403 3.08 -8.56 27.54
C ILE A 403 2.41 -7.27 28.04
N ASP A 404 3.19 -6.24 28.36
CA ASP A 404 2.66 -4.96 28.84
C ASP A 404 1.98 -4.17 27.72
N ALA A 405 2.49 -4.24 26.49
CA ALA A 405 1.79 -3.71 25.32
C ALA A 405 0.47 -4.43 25.03
N CYS A 406 0.41 -5.75 25.24
CA CYS A 406 -0.84 -6.51 25.15
C CYS A 406 -1.86 -6.04 26.19
N LYS A 407 -1.44 -5.86 27.45
CA LYS A 407 -2.31 -5.33 28.51
C LYS A 407 -2.81 -3.93 28.19
N ALA A 408 -1.94 -3.04 27.69
CA ALA A 408 -2.31 -1.69 27.30
C ALA A 408 -3.30 -1.65 26.12
N ALA A 409 -3.33 -2.70 25.30
CA ALA A 409 -4.26 -2.86 24.18
C ALA A 409 -5.54 -3.65 24.54
N ASP A 410 -5.71 -4.03 25.81
CA ASP A 410 -6.77 -4.94 26.29
C ASP A 410 -6.86 -6.21 25.44
N ALA A 411 -5.72 -6.87 25.25
CA ALA A 411 -5.58 -8.06 24.40
C ALA A 411 -4.74 -9.14 25.07
N THR A 412 -5.03 -10.40 24.77
CA THR A 412 -4.15 -11.51 25.14
C THR A 412 -3.01 -11.69 24.12
N PRO A 413 -1.84 -12.25 24.53
CA PRO A 413 -0.78 -12.61 23.59
C PRO A 413 -1.26 -13.51 22.43
N GLY A 414 -2.17 -14.45 22.73
CA GLY A 414 -2.74 -15.35 21.73
C GLY A 414 -3.59 -14.62 20.68
N GLU A 415 -4.36 -13.59 21.08
CA GLU A 415 -5.11 -12.75 20.13
C GLU A 415 -4.19 -11.97 19.20
N VAL A 416 -3.13 -11.36 19.74
CA VAL A 416 -2.15 -10.61 18.93
C VAL A 416 -1.48 -11.54 17.92
N VAL A 417 -1.01 -12.71 18.36
CA VAL A 417 -0.37 -13.68 17.47
C VAL A 417 -1.34 -14.23 16.42
N THR A 418 -2.60 -14.51 16.80
CA THR A 418 -3.64 -14.96 15.85
C THR A 418 -3.91 -13.90 14.79
N SER A 419 -4.02 -12.63 15.19
CA SER A 419 -4.25 -11.53 14.26
C SER A 419 -3.05 -11.32 13.34
N LEU A 420 -1.84 -11.39 13.89
CA LEU A 420 -0.60 -11.24 13.12
C LEU A 420 -0.47 -12.37 12.09
N PHE A 421 -0.57 -13.63 12.51
CA PHE A 421 -0.44 -14.78 11.61
C PHE A 421 -1.57 -14.86 10.59
N THR A 422 -2.78 -14.41 10.95
CA THR A 422 -3.86 -14.24 9.98
C THR A 422 -3.44 -13.27 8.90
N TRP A 423 -2.97 -12.08 9.29
CA TRP A 423 -2.57 -11.02 8.38
C TRP A 423 -1.43 -11.42 7.43
N LEU A 424 -0.53 -12.34 7.81
CA LEU A 424 0.52 -12.85 6.92
C LEU A 424 0.00 -13.56 5.65
N HIS A 425 -1.28 -13.97 5.62
CA HIS A 425 -1.87 -14.69 4.50
C HIS A 425 -2.48 -13.72 3.45
N PRO A 426 -2.47 -14.08 2.16
CA PRO A 426 -3.05 -13.25 1.11
C PRO A 426 -4.54 -12.95 1.35
N LEU A 427 -4.99 -11.74 0.99
CA LEU A 427 -6.36 -11.24 1.21
C LEU A 427 -6.84 -11.19 2.66
N ALA A 428 -5.96 -11.48 3.64
CA ALA A 428 -6.32 -11.38 5.04
C ALA A 428 -6.72 -9.95 5.42
N PRO A 429 -7.60 -9.80 6.42
CA PRO A 429 -7.86 -8.50 7.01
C PRO A 429 -6.59 -7.91 7.63
N SER A 430 -6.49 -6.58 7.62
CA SER A 430 -5.39 -5.86 8.27
C SER A 430 -5.36 -6.15 9.77
N VAL A 431 -4.18 -6.07 10.39
CA VAL A 431 -4.05 -6.13 11.84
C VAL A 431 -4.83 -4.95 12.45
N PRO A 432 -5.78 -5.18 13.38
CA PRO A 432 -6.53 -4.10 14.01
C PRO A 432 -5.59 -3.07 14.67
N SER A 433 -5.90 -1.78 14.53
CA SER A 433 -5.09 -0.67 15.09
C SER A 433 -4.68 -0.86 16.55
N ARG A 434 -5.60 -1.35 17.39
CA ARG A 434 -5.30 -1.64 18.81
C ARG A 434 -4.18 -2.67 19.01
N LEU A 435 -4.04 -3.61 18.07
CA LEU A 435 -3.07 -4.71 18.12
C LEU A 435 -1.76 -4.40 17.36
N LEU A 436 -1.66 -3.29 16.62
CA LEU A 436 -0.48 -2.98 15.81
C LEU A 436 0.81 -2.87 16.63
N ARG A 437 0.78 -2.12 17.75
CA ARG A 437 1.95 -1.92 18.61
C ARG A 437 2.44 -3.22 19.28
N PRO A 438 1.59 -4.05 19.90
CA PRO A 438 2.05 -5.34 20.42
C PRO A 438 2.47 -6.31 19.30
N ALA A 439 1.81 -6.31 18.14
CA ALA A 439 2.23 -7.12 16.99
C ALA A 439 3.63 -6.71 16.47
N LEU A 440 3.90 -5.41 16.42
CA LEU A 440 5.19 -4.85 16.03
C LEU A 440 6.31 -5.27 17.00
N LEU A 441 6.04 -5.19 18.31
CA LEU A 441 6.97 -5.69 19.32
C LEU A 441 7.23 -7.18 19.15
N PHE A 442 6.19 -7.99 18.97
CA PHE A 442 6.34 -9.42 18.73
C PHE A 442 7.22 -9.71 17.51
N ALA A 443 6.92 -9.08 16.37
CA ALA A 443 7.65 -9.25 15.12
C ALA A 443 9.12 -8.83 15.25
N HIS A 444 9.38 -7.69 15.90
CA HIS A 444 10.73 -7.17 16.13
C HIS A 444 11.56 -8.14 16.99
N HIS A 445 10.99 -8.65 18.09
CA HIS A 445 11.69 -9.60 18.96
C HIS A 445 12.03 -10.92 18.26
N HIS A 446 11.20 -11.34 17.30
CA HIS A 446 11.42 -12.56 16.51
C HIS A 446 12.17 -12.27 15.19
N ARG A 447 12.75 -11.08 15.02
CA ARG A 447 13.56 -10.69 13.85
C ARG A 447 12.81 -10.85 12.52
N MET A 448 11.50 -10.66 12.54
CA MET A 448 10.65 -10.73 11.35
C MET A 448 10.70 -9.38 10.62
N GLN A 449 11.85 -9.03 10.03
CA GLN A 449 12.14 -7.68 9.54
C GLN A 449 11.10 -7.17 8.53
N ILE A 450 10.69 -8.02 7.58
CA ILE A 450 9.65 -7.66 6.59
C ILE A 450 8.33 -7.32 7.28
N VAL A 451 7.97 -8.07 8.33
CA VAL A 451 6.76 -7.82 9.11
C VAL A 451 6.87 -6.53 9.91
N VAL A 452 8.04 -6.23 10.49
CA VAL A 452 8.30 -4.97 11.18
C VAL A 452 8.12 -3.78 10.24
N GLU A 453 8.71 -3.84 9.04
CA GLU A 453 8.58 -2.80 8.02
C GLU A 453 7.12 -2.59 7.59
N GLU A 454 6.39 -3.68 7.33
CA GLU A 454 4.98 -3.59 6.93
C GLU A 454 4.07 -3.08 8.07
N LEU A 455 4.27 -3.54 9.30
CA LEU A 455 3.54 -3.03 10.46
C LEU A 455 3.90 -1.56 10.76
N GLU A 456 5.15 -1.17 10.52
CA GLU A 456 5.57 0.23 10.53
C GLU A 456 4.78 1.03 9.48
N GLN A 457 4.63 0.52 8.25
CA GLN A 457 3.82 1.18 7.24
C GLN A 457 2.34 1.33 7.65
N LEU A 458 1.76 0.38 8.38
CA LEU A 458 0.42 0.54 8.94
C LEU A 458 0.41 1.60 10.04
N LEU A 459 1.41 1.58 10.91
CA LEU A 459 1.53 2.52 12.03
C LEU A 459 1.75 3.97 11.58
N ILE A 460 2.51 4.19 10.50
CA ILE A 460 2.72 5.54 9.96
C ILE A 460 1.44 6.10 9.32
N LEU A 461 0.42 5.29 9.04
CA LEU A 461 -0.88 5.75 8.56
C LEU A 461 -1.77 6.25 9.69
N GLU A 462 -1.52 5.84 10.94
CA GLU A 462 -2.22 6.37 12.11
C GLU A 462 -1.74 7.81 12.38
N PRO A 463 -2.58 8.84 12.19
CA PRO A 463 -2.23 10.20 12.62
C PRO A 463 -2.19 10.25 14.16
N PRO A 464 -1.22 10.95 14.76
CA PRO A 464 -1.23 11.15 16.20
C PRO A 464 -2.31 12.18 16.53
N GLU A 465 -3.33 11.75 17.27
CA GLU A 465 -4.43 12.63 17.69
C GLU A 465 -4.11 13.42 18.96
N THR A 466 -3.11 12.98 19.73
CA THR A 466 -2.67 13.62 20.98
C THR A 466 -1.16 13.75 21.06
N VAL A 467 -0.69 14.68 21.91
CA VAL A 467 0.74 14.89 22.21
C VAL A 467 1.37 13.62 22.79
N GLU A 468 0.65 12.91 23.65
CA GLU A 468 1.11 11.64 24.22
C GLU A 468 1.31 10.60 23.13
N ARG A 469 0.41 10.52 22.16
CA ARG A 469 0.52 9.57 21.05
C ARG A 469 1.68 9.90 20.12
N LEU A 470 1.87 11.19 19.80
CA LEU A 470 3.02 11.65 19.01
C LEU A 470 4.34 11.32 19.72
N LEU A 471 4.42 11.59 21.03
CA LEU A 471 5.61 11.30 21.81
C LEU A 471 5.85 9.79 21.98
N GLN A 472 4.79 8.99 22.15
CA GLN A 472 4.88 7.53 22.13
C GLN A 472 5.46 7.03 20.80
N ASN A 473 5.05 7.60 19.67
CA ASN A 473 5.58 7.23 18.36
C ASN A 473 7.08 7.55 18.25
N PHE A 474 7.55 8.70 18.78
CA PHE A 474 8.98 9.01 18.82
C PHE A 474 9.78 8.04 19.69
N VAL A 475 9.28 7.73 20.90
CA VAL A 475 9.90 6.75 21.79
C VAL A 475 9.98 5.38 21.13
N LEU A 476 8.88 4.94 20.53
CA LEU A 476 8.79 3.64 19.86
C LEU A 476 9.71 3.57 18.64
N ALA A 477 9.76 4.65 17.84
CA ALA A 477 10.63 4.73 16.67
C ALA A 477 12.11 4.67 17.06
N GLU A 478 12.50 5.36 18.12
CA GLU A 478 13.88 5.31 18.64
C GLU A 478 14.22 3.93 19.22
N ALA A 479 13.32 3.34 20.00
CA ALA A 479 13.56 2.06 20.68
C ALA A 479 13.64 0.86 19.73
N LEU A 480 12.88 0.88 18.63
CA LEU A 480 12.80 -0.22 17.66
C LEU A 480 13.46 0.12 16.31
N HIS A 481 14.18 1.25 16.22
CA HIS A 481 14.82 1.73 14.99
C HIS A 481 13.87 1.82 13.78
N LEU A 482 12.68 2.38 13.99
CA LEU A 482 11.64 2.54 12.97
C LEU A 482 11.84 3.88 12.24
N ASP A 483 12.75 3.88 11.27
CA ASP A 483 13.17 5.09 10.56
C ASP A 483 12.03 5.79 9.80
N ASN A 484 11.09 5.04 9.20
CA ASN A 484 9.98 5.62 8.46
C ASN A 484 8.94 6.23 9.40
N LEU A 485 8.69 5.61 10.55
CA LEU A 485 7.87 6.19 11.61
C LEU A 485 8.50 7.47 12.14
N LEU A 486 9.82 7.48 12.36
CA LEU A 486 10.53 8.68 12.78
C LEU A 486 10.40 9.80 11.74
N ARG A 487 10.82 9.57 10.49
CA ARG A 487 10.75 10.53 9.39
C ARG A 487 9.35 11.08 9.19
N THR A 488 8.34 10.20 9.25
CA THR A 488 6.93 10.58 9.19
C THR A 488 6.53 11.54 10.30
N ASN A 489 6.85 11.23 11.55
CA ASN A 489 6.45 12.08 12.66
C ASN A 489 7.24 13.40 12.66
N LEU A 490 8.50 13.39 12.20
CA LEU A 490 9.28 14.61 11.95
C LEU A 490 8.66 15.50 10.85
N GLN A 491 8.14 14.90 9.78
CA GLN A 491 7.41 15.65 8.74
C GLN A 491 6.08 16.21 9.27
N ARG A 492 5.37 15.43 10.10
CA ARG A 492 4.09 15.87 10.71
C ARG A 492 4.28 17.11 11.58
N ILE A 493 5.31 17.14 12.43
CA ILE A 493 5.56 18.28 13.33
C ILE A 493 6.00 19.56 12.60
N ASP A 494 6.61 19.42 11.42
CA ASP A 494 7.00 20.55 10.56
C ASP A 494 5.80 21.13 9.80
N GLY A 495 4.77 20.32 9.53
CA GLY A 495 3.54 20.75 8.85
C GLY A 495 2.30 20.68 9.72
N SER A 496 1.54 19.59 9.59
CA SER A 496 0.16 19.47 10.07
C SER A 496 0.00 19.38 11.59
N CYS A 497 1.05 19.02 12.32
CA CYS A 497 1.06 18.85 13.78
C CYS A 497 1.90 19.93 14.48
N GLN A 498 2.14 21.08 13.84
CA GLN A 498 2.98 22.14 14.38
C GLN A 498 2.51 22.64 15.77
N VAL A 499 1.19 22.67 16.01
CA VAL A 499 0.62 23.03 17.33
C VAL A 499 1.06 22.04 18.40
N MET A 500 0.86 20.74 18.16
CA MET A 500 1.28 19.66 19.06
C MET A 500 2.81 19.62 19.24
N ALA A 501 3.57 20.02 18.22
CA ALA A 501 5.04 19.98 18.27
C ALA A 501 5.62 20.88 19.37
N ASN A 502 5.05 22.07 19.57
CA ASN A 502 5.47 22.96 20.66
C ASN A 502 5.17 22.36 22.03
N GLU A 503 4.02 21.69 22.17
CA GLU A 503 3.64 20.99 23.40
C GLU A 503 4.53 19.77 23.67
N VAL A 504 4.96 19.04 22.63
CA VAL A 504 5.93 17.95 22.76
C VAL A 504 7.23 18.44 23.39
N VAL A 505 7.77 19.58 22.96
CA VAL A 505 9.03 20.12 23.50
C VAL A 505 8.90 20.51 24.98
N ALA A 506 7.73 21.00 25.38
CA ALA A 506 7.43 21.34 26.77
C ALA A 506 7.14 20.11 27.66
N HIS A 507 6.85 18.95 27.06
CA HIS A 507 6.40 17.78 27.79
C HIS A 507 7.54 17.10 28.59
N PRO A 508 7.33 16.68 29.86
CA PRO A 508 8.40 16.11 30.71
C PRO A 508 9.10 14.87 30.12
N ARG A 509 8.35 14.05 29.38
CA ARG A 509 8.90 12.85 28.73
C ARG A 509 9.78 13.16 27.51
N PHE A 510 9.78 14.38 26.98
CA PHE A 510 10.69 14.79 25.90
C PHE A 510 12.15 14.66 26.34
N ALA A 511 12.45 14.98 27.59
CA ALA A 511 13.78 14.84 28.17
C ALA A 511 14.30 13.39 28.20
N LYS A 512 13.41 12.39 28.05
CA LYS A 512 13.78 10.96 28.00
C LYS A 512 14.26 10.52 26.61
N LEU A 513 14.01 11.30 25.56
CA LEU A 513 14.50 11.01 24.20
C LEU A 513 16.01 11.28 24.10
N SER A 514 16.68 10.59 23.19
CA SER A 514 18.11 10.83 22.98
C SER A 514 18.40 12.30 22.59
N PRO A 515 19.60 12.84 22.92
CA PRO A 515 20.00 14.18 22.50
C PRO A 515 19.99 14.37 20.98
N GLY A 516 20.24 13.30 20.21
CA GLY A 516 20.18 13.33 18.75
C GLY A 516 18.75 13.58 18.25
N LEU A 517 17.80 12.79 18.73
CA LEU A 517 16.39 12.91 18.36
C LEU A 517 15.78 14.24 18.79
N ARG A 518 16.08 14.71 20.02
CA ARG A 518 15.62 16.03 20.47
C ARG A 518 16.08 17.17 19.56
N ARG A 519 17.33 17.14 19.10
CA ARG A 519 17.85 18.13 18.13
C ARG A 519 17.10 18.06 16.80
N GLN A 520 16.83 16.86 16.28
CA GLN A 520 16.06 16.71 15.04
C GLN A 520 14.64 17.26 15.18
N ILE A 521 13.97 17.02 16.31
CA ILE A 521 12.61 17.54 16.56
C ILE A 521 12.62 19.07 16.57
N VAL A 522 13.54 19.68 17.33
CA VAL A 522 13.65 21.14 17.42
C VAL A 522 14.05 21.76 16.08
N ASP A 523 14.97 21.15 15.34
CA ASP A 523 15.34 21.57 13.99
C ASP A 523 14.12 21.59 13.06
N ARG A 524 13.34 20.51 13.05
CA ARG A 524 12.16 20.38 12.18
C ARG A 524 11.10 21.43 12.47
N ILE A 525 10.82 21.73 13.74
CA ILE A 525 9.88 22.79 14.14
C ILE A 525 10.29 24.17 13.57
N CYS A 526 11.60 24.41 13.44
CA CYS A 526 12.16 25.67 12.97
C CYS A 526 12.49 25.70 11.47
N SER A 527 12.40 24.57 10.76
CA SER A 527 12.99 24.43 9.42
C SER A 527 12.19 25.11 8.30
N GLY A 528 10.90 25.41 8.54
CA GLY A 528 10.01 26.04 7.56
C GLY A 528 9.74 25.16 6.33
N TRP A 529 10.02 23.86 6.41
CA TRP A 529 9.74 22.91 5.34
C TRP A 529 8.26 22.56 5.25
N GLY A 530 7.48 22.73 6.31
CA GLY A 530 6.06 22.45 6.36
C GLY A 530 5.28 22.72 5.07
N ILE A 531 4.57 21.70 4.61
CA ILE A 531 3.48 21.86 3.63
C ILE A 531 2.17 21.78 4.40
N TYR A 532 1.46 22.91 4.42
CA TYR A 532 0.15 23.04 5.07
C TYR A 532 -0.94 22.49 4.14
N ASN A 533 -1.00 21.17 3.97
CA ASN A 533 -2.06 20.51 3.22
C ASN A 533 -2.61 19.32 4.01
N TYR A 534 -3.93 19.31 4.22
CA TYR A 534 -4.63 18.22 4.92
C TYR A 534 -4.49 16.87 4.18
N SER A 535 -4.29 16.86 2.86
CA SER A 535 -4.01 15.63 2.11
C SER A 535 -2.68 14.97 2.52
N LEU A 536 -1.73 15.74 3.08
CA LEU A 536 -0.45 15.25 3.56
C LEU A 536 -0.53 14.68 4.98
N VAL A 537 -1.57 15.00 5.75
CA VAL A 537 -1.94 14.23 6.96
C VAL A 537 -2.28 12.79 6.57
N LYS A 538 -2.92 12.62 5.41
CA LYS A 538 -3.27 11.32 4.79
C LYS A 538 -2.20 10.77 3.84
N LYS A 539 -1.06 11.46 3.74
CA LYS A 539 0.13 11.07 2.95
C LYS A 539 -0.13 10.63 1.52
N GLN A 540 -1.10 11.19 0.83
CA GLN A 540 -1.22 10.92 -0.59
C GLN A 540 -0.18 11.77 -1.32
N PRO A 541 0.86 11.16 -1.94
CA PRO A 541 1.74 11.90 -2.82
C PRO A 541 0.90 12.57 -3.90
N THR A 542 1.37 13.71 -4.37
CA THR A 542 0.71 14.43 -5.45
C THR A 542 0.61 13.55 -6.69
N ARG A 543 -0.54 13.62 -7.38
CA ARG A 543 -0.71 13.02 -8.71
C ARG A 543 -0.18 13.93 -9.82
N HIS A 544 0.12 15.19 -9.49
CA HIS A 544 0.60 16.17 -10.45
C HIS A 544 2.12 16.04 -10.59
N CYS A 545 2.57 15.01 -11.33
CA CYS A 545 3.99 14.80 -11.61
C CYS A 545 4.54 15.78 -12.66
N VAL A 546 3.69 16.54 -13.34
CA VAL A 546 4.10 17.61 -14.26
C VAL A 546 4.04 18.96 -13.56
N ARG A 547 5.14 19.71 -13.61
CA ARG A 547 5.31 21.04 -12.98
C ARG A 547 5.79 22.07 -13.97
N HIS A 548 5.25 23.28 -13.89
CA HIS A 548 5.71 24.44 -14.63
C HIS A 548 6.47 25.36 -13.67
N VAL A 549 7.69 25.76 -14.02
CA VAL A 549 8.53 26.59 -13.15
C VAL A 549 9.12 27.80 -13.88
N SER A 550 9.21 28.91 -13.17
CA SER A 550 9.81 30.18 -13.59
C SER A 550 10.78 30.67 -12.51
N LEU A 551 11.32 31.89 -12.65
CA LEU A 551 12.06 32.54 -11.56
C LEU A 551 11.15 33.05 -10.43
N GLU A 552 9.86 33.28 -10.71
CA GLU A 552 8.95 33.95 -9.78
C GLU A 552 8.13 32.94 -8.96
N GLY A 553 7.76 31.81 -9.57
CA GLY A 553 7.00 30.73 -8.95
C GLY A 553 6.88 29.48 -9.84
N GLY A 554 6.20 28.47 -9.33
CA GLY A 554 5.92 27.21 -10.00
C GLY A 554 4.74 26.46 -9.41
N GLY A 555 4.36 25.36 -10.05
CA GLY A 555 3.20 24.54 -9.65
C GLY A 555 2.75 23.59 -10.76
N PRO A 556 1.63 22.87 -10.58
CA PRO A 556 1.04 22.07 -11.64
C PRO A 556 0.57 22.96 -12.81
N PRO A 557 0.49 22.42 -14.04
CA PRO A 557 -0.11 23.16 -15.15
C PRO A 557 -1.55 23.57 -14.80
N LEU A 558 -1.93 24.78 -15.20
CA LEU A 558 -3.33 25.22 -15.10
C LEU A 558 -4.14 24.43 -16.12
N ASP A 559 -5.13 23.68 -15.67
CA ASP A 559 -6.10 23.06 -16.58
C ASP A 559 -6.88 24.17 -17.29
N GLU A 560 -6.81 24.25 -18.62
CA GLU A 560 -7.58 25.20 -19.44
C GLU A 560 -9.12 24.97 -19.37
N GLY A 561 -9.57 24.01 -18.55
CA GLY A 561 -10.99 23.76 -18.24
C GLY A 561 -11.36 23.87 -16.75
N ALA A 562 -10.44 24.19 -15.84
CA ALA A 562 -10.71 24.24 -14.40
C ALA A 562 -11.17 25.63 -13.91
N GLY A 563 -12.02 26.31 -14.68
CA GLY A 563 -12.84 27.44 -14.23
C GLY A 563 -13.98 27.03 -13.30
N LEU A 564 -13.84 25.91 -12.58
CA LEU A 564 -14.75 25.49 -11.52
C LEU A 564 -13.95 25.47 -10.23
N GLU A 565 -14.16 26.53 -9.44
CA GLU A 565 -13.84 26.58 -8.02
C GLU A 565 -14.21 25.23 -7.39
N THR A 566 -13.20 24.43 -7.07
CA THR A 566 -13.41 23.24 -6.24
C THR A 566 -13.98 23.72 -4.91
N PHE A 567 -14.88 22.95 -4.30
CA PHE A 567 -15.56 23.28 -3.03
C PHE A 567 -14.62 23.71 -1.89
N HIS A 568 -13.31 23.46 -2.01
CA HIS A 568 -12.26 23.89 -1.09
C HIS A 568 -11.78 25.34 -1.28
N SER A 569 -12.05 25.96 -2.43
CA SER A 569 -11.72 27.38 -2.71
C SER A 569 -12.82 28.35 -2.25
N LEU A 570 -14.02 27.84 -1.96
CA LEU A 570 -15.08 28.61 -1.35
C LEU A 570 -14.76 28.83 0.14
N LEU A 571 -14.32 30.05 0.47
CA LEU A 571 -14.17 30.51 1.84
C LEU A 571 -15.50 30.21 2.58
N SER A 572 -15.47 29.34 3.60
CA SER A 572 -16.63 28.85 4.36
C SER A 572 -17.69 29.91 4.76
N HIS A 573 -17.34 31.19 4.80
CA HIS A 573 -18.27 32.29 5.08
C HIS A 573 -19.27 32.57 3.94
N SER A 574 -18.95 32.22 2.69
CA SER A 574 -19.79 32.51 1.52
C SER A 574 -20.92 31.49 1.32
N ILE A 575 -20.75 30.24 1.80
CA ILE A 575 -21.77 29.18 1.72
C ILE A 575 -22.62 29.12 3.00
N PHE A 576 -22.01 29.28 4.17
CA PHE A 576 -22.67 29.03 5.46
C PHE A 576 -23.01 30.29 6.26
N GLY A 577 -22.74 31.47 5.72
CA GLY A 577 -22.89 32.74 6.44
C GLY A 577 -21.86 32.88 7.58
N PRO A 578 -21.77 34.08 8.18
CA PRO A 578 -20.87 34.32 9.30
C PRO A 578 -21.30 33.51 10.54
N ARG A 579 -20.30 33.01 11.31
CA ARG A 579 -20.48 32.11 12.48
C ARG A 579 -21.53 32.52 13.53
N HIS A 580 -21.91 33.80 13.60
CA HIS A 580 -22.94 34.29 14.52
C HIS A 580 -24.37 33.96 14.07
N GLU A 581 -24.58 33.58 12.81
CA GLU A 581 -25.88 33.14 12.28
C GLU A 581 -26.11 31.62 12.46
N MET A 582 -25.07 30.84 12.78
CA MET A 582 -25.12 29.38 12.93
C MET A 582 -25.36 28.89 14.37
N SER A 583 -25.99 29.71 15.23
CA SER A 583 -26.50 29.23 16.52
C SER A 583 -27.72 30.00 16.98
N THR A 584 -28.91 29.40 16.82
CA THR A 584 -29.93 29.26 17.89
C THR A 584 -31.14 28.49 17.36
N VAL A 585 -31.15 27.17 17.47
CA VAL A 585 -32.41 26.47 17.78
C VAL A 585 -32.57 26.59 19.29
N ARG A 586 -33.20 27.69 19.73
CA ARG A 586 -33.77 27.75 21.08
C ARG A 586 -34.86 26.67 21.12
N GLY A 587 -34.71 25.70 22.01
CA GLY A 587 -35.83 24.87 22.42
C GLY A 587 -36.97 25.76 22.94
N PRO A 588 -38.24 25.36 22.76
CA PRO A 588 -39.36 26.15 23.24
C PRO A 588 -39.36 26.16 24.77
N ALA A 589 -39.11 27.33 25.36
CA ALA A 589 -39.48 27.60 26.74
C ALA A 589 -40.99 27.92 26.78
N ALA A 590 -41.65 27.36 27.79
CA ALA A 590 -43.08 27.22 27.96
C ALA A 590 -43.90 28.52 28.14
N ALA A 591 -45.20 28.41 27.82
CA ALA A 591 -46.36 29.12 28.38
C ALA A 591 -47.60 28.27 27.99
N VAL A 592 -48.52 27.80 28.84
CA VAL A 592 -49.08 28.22 30.14
C VAL A 592 -49.30 26.98 31.01
#